data_AF-A0A2S7KQQ5-F1
#
_entry.id   AF-A0A2S7KQQ5-F1
#
_cell.length_a   1.000
_cell.length_b   1.000
_cell.length_c   1.000
_cell.angle_alpha   90.00
_cell.angle_beta   90.00
_cell.angle_gamma   90.00
#
_symmetry.space_group_name_H-M   'P 1'
#
loop_
_entity.id
_entity.type
_entity.pdbx_description
1 polymer ?
#
loop_
_entity_poly.entity_id
_entity_poly.type
_entity_poly.pdbx_seq_one_letter_code
_entity_poly.pdbx_strand_id
1 'polypeptide(L)'
;MIRTLIALFFLFSLVTDSFAQRKIGDYTYIVVPYQYTFLKGKDTHRLNTLTRYELRNYGYEAVFQEELPEDLKRCDVLWLEAESKTGFPYTKTTVHLKDCNGFTVYSTKEGKSKEKEYKVAYQESMRRALESFELTALAAAEAATPSEGTERSRKTTAAVVATEEAANAAAEEVSAKEVVMSDQETYSYQDFQLIARGDQFEIRRAGEKIGTMVPTSQKNTYLVNTNGFSGIARKTKNGFEIERQVEGQSDLMVMKFVKDE
;
A
#
# COMPACT_ATOMS: atom_id res chain seq x y z
N MET A 1 44.13 30.24 -36.70
CA MET A 1 44.06 29.15 -35.70
C MET A 1 43.09 29.43 -34.56
N ILE A 2 43.13 30.60 -33.89
CA ILE A 2 42.17 30.91 -32.80
C ILE A 2 40.72 31.04 -33.30
N ARG A 3 40.50 31.68 -34.46
CA ARG A 3 39.17 31.80 -35.08
C ARG A 3 38.54 30.44 -35.46
N THR A 4 39.36 29.49 -35.91
CA THR A 4 38.92 28.14 -36.25
C THR A 4 38.63 27.29 -35.01
N LEU A 5 39.35 27.49 -33.90
CA LEU A 5 39.09 26.83 -32.61
C LEU A 5 37.80 27.34 -31.95
N ILE A 6 37.51 28.64 -32.02
CA ILE A 6 36.26 29.21 -31.50
C ILE A 6 35.06 28.70 -32.30
N ALA A 7 35.17 28.60 -33.63
CA ALA A 7 34.12 28.02 -34.47
C ALA A 7 33.86 26.53 -34.15
N LEU A 8 34.91 25.75 -33.84
CA LEU A 8 34.79 24.34 -33.44
C LEU A 8 34.14 24.17 -32.07
N PHE A 9 34.43 25.07 -31.12
CA PHE A 9 33.77 25.08 -29.80
C PHE A 9 32.28 25.45 -29.90
N PHE A 10 31.92 26.38 -30.78
CA PHE A 10 30.52 26.78 -31.03
C PHE A 10 29.73 25.73 -31.82
N LEU A 11 30.41 24.92 -32.66
CA LEU A 11 29.78 23.81 -33.37
C LEU A 11 29.50 22.62 -32.43
N PHE A 12 30.33 22.42 -31.40
CA PHE A 12 30.13 21.37 -30.38
C PHE A 12 29.00 21.69 -29.39
N SER A 13 28.69 22.97 -29.14
CA SER A 13 27.58 23.36 -28.26
C SER A 13 26.18 23.17 -28.87
N LEU A 14 26.09 22.90 -30.18
CA LEU A 14 24.82 22.67 -30.90
C LEU A 14 24.35 21.20 -30.86
N VAL A 15 25.23 20.26 -30.51
CA VAL A 15 24.88 18.85 -30.24
C VAL A 15 24.70 18.65 -28.74
N THR A 16 23.77 19.39 -28.16
CA THR A 16 23.15 18.98 -26.90
C THR A 16 21.81 18.37 -27.27
N ASP A 17 21.85 17.09 -27.68
CA ASP A 17 20.63 16.30 -27.73
C ASP A 17 19.99 16.38 -26.36
N SER A 18 18.86 17.10 -26.32
CA SER A 18 18.05 17.26 -25.14
C SER A 18 17.47 15.90 -24.81
N PHE A 19 18.19 15.12 -24.00
CA PHE A 19 17.59 14.04 -23.22
C PHE A 19 16.60 14.70 -22.29
N ALA A 20 15.38 14.91 -22.79
CA ALA A 20 14.26 15.31 -21.96
C ALA A 20 14.24 14.36 -20.75
N GLN A 21 14.38 14.91 -19.55
CA GLN A 21 14.32 14.13 -18.32
C GLN A 21 12.94 13.49 -18.26
N ARG A 22 12.87 12.19 -18.59
CA ARG A 22 11.63 11.42 -18.53
C ARG A 22 11.13 11.44 -17.09
N LYS A 23 9.90 11.90 -16.91
CA LYS A 23 9.24 11.97 -15.61
C LYS A 23 8.52 10.67 -15.33
N ILE A 24 8.18 10.42 -14.07
CA ILE A 24 7.41 9.22 -13.68
C ILE A 24 6.07 9.15 -14.43
N GLY A 25 5.43 10.31 -14.66
CA GLY A 25 4.14 10.40 -15.35
C GLY A 25 4.16 10.07 -16.85
N ASP A 26 5.34 9.88 -17.45
CA ASP A 26 5.46 9.49 -18.86
C ASP A 26 5.24 7.98 -19.06
N TYR A 27 5.11 7.22 -17.97
CA TYR A 27 4.97 5.77 -17.97
C TYR A 27 3.56 5.37 -17.49
N THR A 28 3.02 4.31 -18.09
CA THR A 28 1.64 3.87 -17.80
C THR A 28 1.58 2.94 -16.60
N TYR A 29 2.55 2.04 -16.47
CA TYR A 29 2.54 1.00 -15.43
C TYR A 29 3.81 1.03 -14.57
N ILE A 30 3.65 0.73 -13.29
CA ILE A 30 4.77 0.41 -12.38
C ILE A 30 4.71 -1.08 -12.07
N VAL A 31 5.71 -1.84 -12.49
CA VAL A 31 5.82 -3.27 -12.20
C VAL A 31 6.47 -3.46 -10.83
N VAL A 32 5.71 -4.07 -9.93
CA VAL A 32 6.20 -4.50 -8.63
C VAL A 32 6.78 -5.91 -8.78
N PRO A 33 8.01 -6.18 -8.31
CA PRO A 33 8.58 -7.52 -8.36
C PRO A 33 7.79 -8.45 -7.42
N TYR A 34 7.90 -9.76 -7.59
CA TYR A 34 7.33 -10.72 -6.64
C TYR A 34 8.22 -11.04 -5.44
N GLN A 35 9.50 -10.73 -5.59
CA GLN A 35 10.50 -10.94 -4.57
C GLN A 35 11.51 -9.79 -4.66
N TYR A 36 11.86 -9.25 -3.49
CA TYR A 36 12.95 -8.28 -3.39
C TYR A 36 14.28 -8.99 -3.19
N THR A 37 15.35 -8.41 -3.73
CA THR A 37 16.71 -8.99 -3.67
C THR A 37 17.23 -9.17 -2.24
N PHE A 38 16.77 -8.34 -1.30
CA PHE A 38 17.17 -8.38 0.11
C PHE A 38 16.37 -9.37 0.95
N LEU A 39 15.32 -10.01 0.42
CA LEU A 39 14.53 -11.03 1.11
C LEU A 39 14.54 -12.36 0.34
N LYS A 40 14.49 -13.46 1.09
CA LYS A 40 14.29 -14.79 0.52
C LYS A 40 12.80 -15.10 0.53
N GLY A 41 12.28 -15.53 -0.61
CA GLY A 41 10.87 -15.93 -0.77
C GLY A 41 9.99 -14.86 -1.40
N LYS A 42 8.87 -15.32 -1.97
CA LYS A 42 7.86 -14.49 -2.62
C LYS A 42 7.02 -13.77 -1.57
N ASP A 43 6.83 -12.46 -1.76
CA ASP A 43 6.03 -11.59 -0.89
C ASP A 43 6.36 -11.72 0.62
N THR A 44 7.65 -11.95 0.94
CA THR A 44 8.10 -12.06 2.33
C THR A 44 7.81 -10.78 3.09
N HIS A 45 7.25 -10.92 4.30
CA HIS A 45 6.70 -9.82 5.11
C HIS A 45 5.58 -9.01 4.42
N ARG A 46 4.97 -9.54 3.35
CA ARG A 46 3.91 -8.89 2.54
C ARG A 46 4.36 -7.58 1.88
N LEU A 47 5.65 -7.41 1.61
CA LEU A 47 6.17 -6.15 1.07
C LEU A 47 5.74 -5.88 -0.36
N ASN A 48 5.64 -6.91 -1.20
CA ASN A 48 5.31 -6.76 -2.61
C ASN A 48 3.82 -6.40 -2.74
N THR A 49 2.97 -7.08 -1.99
CA THR A 49 1.54 -6.75 -1.89
C THR A 49 1.32 -5.35 -1.32
N LEU A 50 2.04 -4.99 -0.24
CA LEU A 50 1.98 -3.66 0.36
C LEU A 50 2.37 -2.57 -0.65
N THR A 51 3.47 -2.77 -1.36
CA THR A 51 3.99 -1.79 -2.32
C THR A 51 3.01 -1.52 -3.45
N ARG A 52 2.42 -2.59 -4.01
CA ARG A 52 1.37 -2.46 -5.03
C ARG A 52 0.16 -1.70 -4.48
N TYR A 53 -0.26 -2.00 -3.26
CA TYR A 53 -1.40 -1.35 -2.62
C TYR A 53 -1.17 0.16 -2.42
N GLU A 54 -0.05 0.56 -1.83
CA GLU A 54 0.23 1.98 -1.57
C GLU A 54 0.40 2.79 -2.87
N LEU A 55 1.09 2.23 -3.87
CA LEU A 55 1.22 2.91 -5.17
C LEU A 55 -0.12 3.14 -5.87
N ARG A 56 -1.03 2.15 -5.80
CA ARG A 56 -2.40 2.31 -6.31
C ARG A 56 -3.18 3.37 -5.54
N ASN A 57 -3.01 3.44 -4.21
CA ASN A 57 -3.63 4.50 -3.40
C ASN A 57 -3.14 5.90 -3.81
N TYR A 58 -1.88 6.02 -4.23
CA TYR A 58 -1.32 7.29 -4.73
C TYR A 58 -1.69 7.60 -6.19
N GLY A 59 -2.48 6.75 -6.84
CA GLY A 59 -2.97 6.97 -8.20
C GLY A 59 -2.06 6.43 -9.31
N TYR A 60 -1.07 5.59 -8.98
CA TYR A 60 -0.26 4.89 -9.98
C TYR A 60 -0.86 3.52 -10.33
N GLU A 61 -0.79 3.13 -11.60
CA GLU A 61 -1.18 1.79 -12.02
C GLU A 61 -0.04 0.79 -11.72
N ALA A 62 0.00 0.32 -10.47
CA ALA A 62 0.96 -0.68 -10.02
C ALA A 62 0.42 -2.09 -10.28
N VAL A 63 1.18 -2.89 -11.02
CA VAL A 63 0.80 -4.25 -11.42
C VAL A 63 1.95 -5.21 -11.17
N PHE A 64 1.64 -6.50 -11.13
CA PHE A 64 2.68 -7.51 -11.21
C PHE A 64 3.02 -7.85 -12.67
N GLN A 65 4.15 -8.53 -12.87
CA GLN A 65 4.64 -8.85 -14.21
C GLN A 65 3.64 -9.65 -15.06
N GLU A 66 2.94 -10.61 -14.47
CA GLU A 66 1.94 -11.47 -15.11
C GLU A 66 0.66 -10.72 -15.49
N GLU A 67 0.42 -9.54 -14.91
CA GLU A 67 -0.77 -8.72 -15.14
C GLU A 67 -0.58 -7.71 -16.29
N LEU A 68 0.61 -7.68 -16.92
CA LEU A 68 0.89 -6.79 -18.04
C LEU A 68 0.20 -7.26 -19.33
N PRO A 69 -0.42 -6.35 -20.10
CA PRO A 69 -0.95 -6.67 -21.43
C PRO A 69 0.16 -7.14 -22.39
N GLU A 70 -0.16 -8.08 -23.28
CA GLU A 70 0.79 -8.59 -24.29
C GLU A 70 1.21 -7.52 -25.31
N ASP A 71 0.34 -6.54 -25.60
CA ASP A 71 0.56 -5.47 -26.59
C ASP A 71 1.33 -4.25 -26.05
N LEU A 72 1.97 -4.36 -24.89
CA LEU A 72 2.62 -3.23 -24.23
C LEU A 72 4.05 -2.98 -24.76
N LYS A 73 4.40 -1.71 -25.02
CA LYS A 73 5.79 -1.39 -25.37
C LYS A 73 6.65 -1.46 -24.12
N ARG A 74 7.82 -2.09 -24.24
CA ARG A 74 8.77 -2.31 -23.13
C ARG A 74 9.11 -1.05 -22.32
N CYS A 75 9.13 0.12 -22.96
CA CYS A 75 9.51 1.38 -22.32
C CYS A 75 8.33 2.22 -21.81
N ASP A 76 7.11 1.70 -21.87
CA ASP A 76 5.92 2.33 -21.27
C ASP A 76 5.75 1.92 -19.79
N VAL A 77 6.71 1.16 -19.27
CA VAL A 77 6.71 0.54 -17.93
C VAL A 77 7.93 0.95 -17.12
N LEU A 78 7.72 1.17 -15.83
CA LEU A 78 8.78 1.32 -14.83
C LEU A 78 8.89 0.06 -13.98
N TRP A 79 10.12 -0.38 -13.77
CA TRP A 79 10.45 -1.49 -12.90
C TRP A 79 10.77 -0.98 -11.50
N LEU A 80 10.00 -1.45 -10.52
CA LEU A 80 10.26 -1.10 -9.13
C LEU A 80 11.35 -2.02 -8.57
N GLU A 81 12.38 -1.41 -8.02
CA GLU A 81 13.39 -2.08 -7.24
C GLU A 81 13.42 -1.47 -5.84
N ALA A 82 13.65 -2.28 -4.83
CA ALA A 82 13.81 -1.79 -3.47
C ALA A 82 15.09 -2.36 -2.89
N GLU A 83 15.83 -1.50 -2.21
CA GLU A 83 17.01 -1.85 -1.44
C GLU A 83 16.72 -1.62 0.02
N SER A 84 17.02 -2.61 0.86
CA SER A 84 16.92 -2.46 2.31
C SER A 84 18.24 -2.76 2.99
N LYS A 85 18.61 -1.88 3.93
CA LYS A 85 19.80 -2.00 4.78
C LYS A 85 19.34 -2.07 6.22
N THR A 86 19.57 -3.22 6.84
CA THR A 86 19.29 -3.45 8.26
C THR A 86 20.55 -3.10 9.05
N GLY A 87 20.45 -2.11 9.95
CA GLY A 87 21.51 -1.74 10.88
C GLY A 87 20.98 -1.62 12.30
N PHE A 88 21.86 -1.59 13.30
CA PHE A 88 21.44 -1.26 14.66
C PHE A 88 21.50 0.26 14.85
N PRO A 89 20.42 0.96 15.29
CA PRO A 89 19.09 0.48 15.67
C PRO A 89 17.99 0.70 14.61
N TYR A 90 18.33 0.81 13.31
CA TYR A 90 17.37 1.16 12.25
C TYR A 90 17.37 0.20 11.07
N THR A 91 16.17 -0.14 10.59
CA THR A 91 15.96 -0.72 9.26
C THR A 91 15.65 0.39 8.27
N LYS A 92 16.40 0.44 7.18
CA LYS A 92 16.32 1.48 6.15
C LYS A 92 15.89 0.88 4.83
N THR A 93 14.98 1.52 4.12
CA THR A 93 14.53 1.06 2.80
C THR A 93 14.48 2.24 1.84
N THR A 94 14.97 2.01 0.63
CA THR A 94 14.90 2.97 -0.48
C THR A 94 14.32 2.26 -1.68
N VAL A 95 13.42 2.94 -2.40
CA VAL A 95 12.75 2.40 -3.58
C VAL A 95 13.20 3.19 -4.81
N HIS A 96 13.48 2.47 -5.88
CA HIS A 96 13.94 2.99 -7.16
C HIS A 96 12.99 2.55 -8.26
N LEU A 97 12.66 3.47 -9.17
CA LEU A 97 11.97 3.14 -10.41
C LEU A 97 12.98 3.17 -11.55
N LYS A 98 13.12 2.06 -12.27
CA LYS A 98 14.03 1.89 -13.40
C LYS A 98 13.26 1.83 -14.72
N ASP A 99 13.83 2.43 -15.75
CA ASP A 99 13.30 2.32 -17.12
C ASP A 99 13.66 0.97 -17.77
N CYS A 100 13.21 0.78 -19.01
CA CYS A 100 13.52 -0.38 -19.83
C CYS A 100 15.03 -0.59 -20.10
N ASN A 101 15.85 0.45 -19.97
CA ASN A 101 17.29 0.42 -20.16
C ASN A 101 18.06 0.19 -18.84
N GLY A 102 17.35 0.12 -17.71
CA GLY A 102 17.93 -0.06 -16.38
C GLY A 102 18.36 1.25 -15.70
N PHE A 103 18.05 2.41 -16.26
CA PHE A 103 18.33 3.70 -15.65
C PHE A 103 17.30 4.05 -14.59
N THR A 104 17.77 4.48 -13.41
CA THR A 104 16.88 4.95 -12.33
C THR A 104 16.26 6.30 -12.71
N VAL A 105 14.96 6.28 -13.01
CA VAL A 105 14.14 7.46 -13.33
C VAL A 105 13.74 8.21 -12.06
N TYR A 106 13.53 7.48 -10.97
CA TYR A 106 13.17 8.06 -9.68
C TYR A 106 13.71 7.25 -8.52
N SER A 107 14.03 7.94 -7.43
CA SER A 107 14.45 7.35 -6.17
C SER A 107 13.70 8.04 -5.04
N THR A 108 13.14 7.24 -4.12
CA THR A 108 12.48 7.75 -2.93
C THR A 108 13.51 8.30 -1.93
N LYS A 109 13.02 9.05 -0.95
CA LYS A 109 13.75 9.24 0.30
C LYS A 109 13.87 7.90 1.03
N GLU A 110 14.91 7.78 1.86
CA GLU A 110 15.13 6.62 2.70
C GLU A 110 14.06 6.56 3.81
N GLY A 111 13.22 5.53 3.78
CA GLY A 111 12.29 5.21 4.86
C GLY A 111 13.00 4.47 5.98
N LYS A 112 12.75 4.86 7.24
CA LYS A 112 13.45 4.33 8.42
C LYS A 112 12.47 3.79 9.44
N SER A 113 12.71 2.59 9.95
CA SER A 113 12.03 2.03 11.13
C SER A 113 13.02 1.79 12.26
N LYS A 114 12.56 1.99 13.50
CA LYS A 114 13.28 1.66 14.75
C LYS A 114 12.82 0.33 15.35
N GLU A 115 11.86 -0.33 14.73
CA GLU A 115 11.26 -1.54 15.27
C GLU A 115 12.25 -2.69 15.25
N LYS A 116 12.19 -3.50 16.30
CA LYS A 116 13.07 -4.66 16.46
C LYS A 116 12.51 -5.90 15.76
N GLU A 117 11.19 -5.99 15.62
CA GLU A 117 10.56 -7.08 14.87
C GLU A 117 10.77 -6.85 13.37
N TYR A 118 11.51 -7.74 12.71
CA TYR A 118 11.87 -7.60 11.28
C TYR A 118 10.68 -7.33 10.38
N LYS A 119 9.57 -8.06 10.55
CA LYS A 119 8.37 -7.91 9.72
C LYS A 119 7.82 -6.48 9.80
N VAL A 120 7.64 -5.98 11.02
CA VAL A 120 7.14 -4.61 11.25
C VAL A 120 8.14 -3.59 10.77
N ALA A 121 9.43 -3.81 11.04
CA ALA A 121 10.49 -2.91 10.65
C ALA A 121 10.54 -2.71 9.13
N TYR A 122 10.47 -3.80 8.35
CA TYR A 122 10.44 -3.75 6.90
C TYR A 122 9.15 -3.11 6.35
N GLN A 123 7.99 -3.44 6.93
CA GLN A 123 6.72 -2.85 6.49
C GLN A 123 6.69 -1.33 6.73
N GLU A 124 7.15 -0.91 7.90
CA GLU A 124 7.19 0.50 8.28
C GLU A 124 8.22 1.28 7.46
N SER A 125 9.45 0.76 7.31
CA SER A 125 10.46 1.41 6.49
C SER A 125 10.04 1.51 5.03
N MET A 126 9.34 0.50 4.50
CA MET A 126 8.81 0.50 3.13
C MET A 126 7.72 1.55 2.96
N ARG A 127 6.72 1.62 3.85
CA ARG A 127 5.66 2.66 3.77
C ARG A 127 6.25 4.06 3.77
N ARG A 128 7.17 4.34 4.70
CA ARG A 128 7.84 5.65 4.80
C ARG A 128 8.64 6.00 3.55
N ALA A 129 9.22 5.01 2.87
CA ALA A 129 9.87 5.25 1.58
C ALA A 129 8.84 5.62 0.50
N LEU A 130 7.72 4.89 0.46
CA LEU A 130 6.66 5.06 -0.54
C LEU A 130 5.91 6.39 -0.43
N GLU A 131 5.86 7.03 0.73
CA GLU A 131 5.33 8.40 0.91
C GLU A 131 5.96 9.43 -0.06
N SER A 132 7.18 9.17 -0.54
CA SER A 132 7.82 10.05 -1.54
C SER A 132 7.05 10.07 -2.87
N PHE A 133 6.38 8.98 -3.23
CA PHE A 133 5.53 8.90 -4.42
C PHE A 133 4.25 9.71 -4.27
N GLU A 134 3.63 9.71 -3.09
CA GLU A 134 2.45 10.53 -2.79
C GLU A 134 2.75 12.02 -3.01
N LEU A 135 3.86 12.50 -2.45
CA LEU A 135 4.29 13.90 -2.62
C LEU A 135 4.54 14.26 -4.08
N THR A 136 5.04 13.30 -4.87
CA THR A 136 5.29 13.49 -6.29
C THR A 136 3.99 13.51 -7.10
N ALA A 137 3.02 12.65 -6.75
CA ALA A 137 1.69 12.62 -7.37
C ALA A 137 0.91 13.92 -7.08
N LEU A 138 0.95 14.40 -5.83
CA LEU A 138 0.34 15.67 -5.43
C LEU A 138 0.95 16.86 -6.19
N ALA A 139 2.29 16.92 -6.29
CA ALA A 139 2.97 17.99 -7.03
C ALA A 139 2.65 17.95 -8.55
N ALA A 140 2.48 16.76 -9.12
CA ALA A 140 2.07 16.61 -10.52
C ALA A 140 0.63 17.08 -10.77
N ALA A 141 -0.28 16.83 -9.81
CA ALA A 141 -1.66 17.30 -9.88
C ALA A 141 -1.77 18.83 -9.80
N GLU A 142 -0.97 19.47 -8.94
CA GLU A 142 -0.93 20.94 -8.81
C GLU A 142 -0.39 21.61 -10.09
N ALA A 143 0.64 21.03 -10.71
CA ALA A 143 1.23 21.54 -11.95
C ALA A 143 0.34 21.38 -13.20
N ALA A 144 -0.69 20.53 -13.15
CA ALA A 144 -1.63 20.29 -14.24
C ALA A 144 -2.83 21.27 -14.25
N THR A 145 -2.89 22.23 -13.32
CA THR A 145 -3.97 23.20 -13.25
C THR A 145 -3.60 24.53 -13.94
N PRO A 146 -4.33 24.95 -15.00
CA PRO A 146 -4.29 26.33 -15.47
C PRO A 146 -5.04 27.22 -14.48
N SER A 147 -4.37 28.29 -14.04
CA SER A 147 -4.97 29.38 -13.27
C SER A 147 -6.06 30.10 -14.08
N GLU A 148 -7.33 29.98 -13.68
CA GLU A 148 -8.22 31.11 -13.40
C GLU A 148 -9.41 30.66 -12.55
N GLY A 149 -9.73 31.46 -11.52
CA GLY A 149 -10.49 31.03 -10.35
C GLY A 149 -12.00 31.30 -10.38
N THR A 150 -12.67 30.83 -9.32
CA THR A 150 -13.61 31.62 -8.50
C THR A 150 -13.89 30.85 -7.20
N GLU A 151 -13.81 31.58 -6.09
CA GLU A 151 -14.05 31.17 -4.71
C GLU A 151 -15.43 30.53 -4.46
N ARG A 152 -15.51 29.58 -3.52
CA ARG A 152 -16.40 29.76 -2.35
C ARG A 152 -16.03 28.91 -1.13
N SER A 153 -15.49 29.64 -0.15
CA SER A 153 -15.76 29.56 1.30
C SER A 153 -15.43 28.27 2.06
N ARG A 154 -14.21 28.29 2.59
CA ARG A 154 -13.87 27.87 3.95
C ARG A 154 -14.89 28.40 4.96
N LYS A 155 -15.41 27.55 5.84
CA LYS A 155 -15.90 27.98 7.16
C LYS A 155 -15.41 26.99 8.21
N THR A 156 -14.32 27.39 8.86
CA THR A 156 -13.90 26.86 10.15
C THR A 156 -14.87 27.37 11.21
N THR A 157 -15.26 26.52 12.15
CA THR A 157 -15.60 26.99 13.50
C THR A 157 -14.96 26.01 14.48
N ALA A 158 -14.13 26.58 15.34
CA ALA A 158 -13.32 25.92 16.34
C ALA A 158 -13.96 26.06 17.74
N ALA A 159 -13.43 25.25 18.67
CA ALA A 159 -13.56 25.29 20.13
C ALA A 159 -14.89 24.70 20.67
N VAL A 160 -14.89 23.91 21.76
CA VAL A 160 -14.32 24.19 23.09
C VAL A 160 -14.03 22.85 23.81
N VAL A 161 -12.75 22.55 24.14
CA VAL A 161 -12.11 22.55 25.50
C VAL A 161 -12.60 21.39 26.38
N ALA A 162 -11.79 20.32 26.50
CA ALA A 162 -10.85 20.01 27.60
C ALA A 162 -11.48 19.00 28.58
N THR A 163 -10.76 18.15 29.32
CA THR A 163 -9.39 18.27 29.84
C THR A 163 -8.81 16.86 30.06
N GLU A 164 -7.49 16.82 30.09
CA GLU A 164 -6.56 15.75 30.46
C GLU A 164 -6.91 15.04 31.79
N GLU A 165 -6.41 13.81 32.02
CA GLU A 165 -5.21 13.61 32.84
C GLU A 165 -4.83 12.11 33.06
N ALA A 166 -3.53 11.86 32.86
CA ALA A 166 -2.58 10.89 33.45
C ALA A 166 -2.81 9.36 33.44
N ALA A 167 -2.00 8.70 32.60
CA ALA A 167 -0.86 7.84 32.98
C ALA A 167 -0.96 6.93 34.23
N ASN A 168 -0.78 5.61 34.03
CA ASN A 168 0.50 4.88 34.15
C ASN A 168 0.29 3.39 34.51
N ALA A 169 1.28 2.57 34.12
CA ALA A 169 1.70 1.27 34.68
C ALA A 169 0.96 -0.02 34.26
N ALA A 170 1.61 -0.71 33.32
CA ALA A 170 2.25 -2.04 33.48
C ALA A 170 1.47 -3.26 34.03
N ALA A 171 1.63 -4.35 33.25
CA ALA A 171 1.77 -5.76 33.65
C ALA A 171 0.51 -6.58 34.00
N GLU A 172 0.21 -7.50 33.07
CA GLU A 172 -0.02 -8.94 33.27
C GLU A 172 -1.28 -9.51 33.97
N GLU A 173 -1.83 -10.49 33.24
CA GLU A 173 -2.58 -11.70 33.64
C GLU A 173 -4.12 -11.70 33.82
N VAL A 174 -4.75 -12.33 32.80
CA VAL A 174 -5.76 -13.42 32.84
C VAL A 174 -6.91 -13.32 33.85
N SER A 175 -8.15 -13.20 33.34
CA SER A 175 -9.17 -14.26 33.46
C SER A 175 -10.52 -13.82 32.87
N ALA A 176 -11.14 -14.76 32.17
CA ALA A 176 -12.46 -14.65 31.56
C ALA A 176 -13.57 -14.41 32.60
N LYS A 177 -14.55 -13.54 32.31
CA LYS A 177 -15.88 -13.91 31.78
C LYS A 177 -16.80 -12.68 31.66
N GLU A 178 -17.56 -12.66 30.56
CA GLU A 178 -18.86 -12.00 30.34
C GLU A 178 -19.04 -10.50 30.62
N VAL A 179 -19.06 -9.73 29.54
CA VAL A 179 -20.07 -8.66 29.35
C VAL A 179 -20.64 -8.78 27.94
N VAL A 180 -21.85 -9.34 27.87
CA VAL A 180 -22.84 -9.15 26.79
C VAL A 180 -23.68 -7.95 27.26
N MET A 181 -24.17 -6.97 26.51
CA MET A 181 -24.59 -6.84 25.12
C MET A 181 -24.52 -5.36 24.71
N SER A 182 -24.30 -5.12 23.42
CA SER A 182 -24.85 -3.97 22.69
C SER A 182 -24.86 -4.36 21.22
N ASP A 183 -26.00 -4.88 20.75
CA ASP A 183 -26.38 -5.16 19.34
C ASP A 183 -25.24 -5.57 18.41
N GLN A 184 -24.57 -6.66 18.77
CA GLN A 184 -23.53 -7.23 17.91
C GLN A 184 -24.18 -8.21 16.94
N GLU A 185 -24.39 -7.77 15.71
CA GLU A 185 -24.70 -8.70 14.62
C GLU A 185 -23.59 -9.73 14.52
N THR A 186 -23.96 -10.98 14.79
CA THR A 186 -23.06 -12.14 14.72
C THR A 186 -23.48 -12.98 13.52
N TYR A 187 -22.50 -13.43 12.75
CA TYR A 187 -22.70 -14.29 11.59
C TYR A 187 -21.81 -15.52 11.71
N SER A 188 -22.32 -16.71 11.40
CA SER A 188 -21.57 -17.95 11.55
C SER A 188 -21.43 -18.72 10.24
N TYR A 189 -20.32 -19.45 10.11
CA TYR A 189 -20.07 -20.45 9.06
C TYR A 189 -19.16 -21.54 9.62
N GLN A 190 -19.69 -22.75 9.82
CA GLN A 190 -18.95 -23.86 10.44
C GLN A 190 -18.34 -23.46 11.79
N ASP A 191 -17.02 -23.58 11.96
CA ASP A 191 -16.26 -23.19 13.16
C ASP A 191 -15.87 -21.70 13.17
N PHE A 192 -16.29 -20.92 12.17
CA PHE A 192 -15.99 -19.49 12.04
C PHE A 192 -17.16 -18.61 12.52
N GLN A 193 -16.80 -17.50 13.16
CA GLN A 193 -17.74 -16.46 13.61
C GLN A 193 -17.26 -15.08 13.18
N LEU A 194 -18.18 -14.26 12.66
CA LEU A 194 -18.00 -12.83 12.41
C LEU A 194 -18.76 -12.05 13.46
N ILE A 195 -18.08 -11.14 14.14
CA ILE A 195 -18.64 -10.35 15.22
C ILE A 195 -18.48 -8.87 14.87
N ALA A 196 -19.59 -8.14 14.73
CA ALA A 196 -19.56 -6.70 14.46
C ALA A 196 -18.95 -5.93 15.63
N ARG A 197 -17.95 -5.08 15.37
CA ARG A 197 -17.26 -4.22 16.33
C ARG A 197 -17.12 -2.81 15.70
N GLY A 198 -18.17 -2.02 15.81
CA GLY A 198 -18.26 -0.71 15.12
C GLY A 198 -18.27 -0.91 13.60
N ASP A 199 -17.35 -0.24 12.90
CA ASP A 199 -17.23 -0.33 11.44
C ASP A 199 -16.44 -1.54 10.95
N GLN A 200 -15.88 -2.36 11.85
CA GLN A 200 -15.10 -3.55 11.52
C GLN A 200 -15.81 -4.82 12.02
N PHE A 201 -15.45 -5.95 11.44
CA PHE A 201 -15.87 -7.26 11.93
C PHE A 201 -14.66 -8.05 12.39
N GLU A 202 -14.76 -8.65 13.57
CA GLU A 202 -13.78 -9.58 14.08
C GLU A 202 -14.08 -10.99 13.56
N ILE A 203 -13.06 -11.69 13.06
CA ILE A 203 -13.19 -13.07 12.61
C ILE A 203 -12.58 -13.99 13.67
N ARG A 204 -13.39 -14.92 14.18
CA ARG A 204 -12.95 -15.97 15.10
C ARG A 204 -13.07 -17.34 14.45
N ARG A 205 -12.22 -18.28 14.87
CA ARG A 205 -12.28 -19.70 14.55
C ARG A 205 -12.14 -20.50 15.83
N ALA A 206 -13.08 -21.41 16.10
CA ALA A 206 -13.10 -22.21 17.33
C ALA A 206 -12.96 -21.36 18.62
N GLY A 207 -13.50 -20.14 18.62
CA GLY A 207 -13.44 -19.19 19.74
C GLY A 207 -12.21 -18.29 19.79
N GLU A 208 -11.16 -18.56 19.01
CA GLU A 208 -9.94 -17.73 18.95
C GLU A 208 -10.04 -16.68 17.83
N LYS A 209 -9.55 -15.46 18.10
CA LYS A 209 -9.48 -14.40 17.09
C LYS A 209 -8.40 -14.71 16.05
N ILE A 210 -8.81 -14.87 14.80
CA ILE A 210 -7.90 -15.17 13.68
C ILE A 210 -7.68 -13.98 12.74
N GLY A 211 -8.51 -12.94 12.81
CA GLY A 211 -8.38 -11.81 11.90
C GLY A 211 -9.50 -10.78 12.00
N THR A 212 -9.52 -9.88 11.02
CA THR A 212 -10.51 -8.81 10.90
C THR A 212 -10.99 -8.62 9.46
N MET A 213 -12.14 -8.00 9.34
CA MET A 213 -12.76 -7.58 8.09
C MET A 213 -13.09 -6.09 8.16
N VAL A 214 -12.59 -5.32 7.20
CA VAL A 214 -12.64 -3.84 7.18
C VAL A 214 -13.33 -3.36 5.90
N PRO A 215 -14.22 -2.36 5.95
CA PRO A 215 -14.87 -1.82 4.75
C PRO A 215 -13.85 -1.22 3.78
N THR A 216 -14.14 -1.35 2.49
CA THR A 216 -13.36 -0.73 1.41
C THR A 216 -14.08 0.50 0.86
N SER A 217 -13.47 1.20 -0.11
CA SER A 217 -14.12 2.27 -0.87
C SER A 217 -15.31 1.78 -1.71
N GLN A 218 -15.41 0.48 -2.00
CA GLN A 218 -16.52 -0.11 -2.74
C GLN A 218 -17.66 -0.50 -1.79
N LYS A 219 -18.89 -0.12 -2.15
CA LYS A 219 -20.10 -0.41 -1.37
C LYS A 219 -20.27 -1.92 -1.16
N ASN A 220 -20.61 -2.32 0.06
CA ASN A 220 -20.84 -3.71 0.47
C ASN A 220 -19.61 -4.63 0.32
N THR A 221 -18.42 -4.09 0.09
CA THR A 221 -17.19 -4.86 -0.09
C THR A 221 -16.25 -4.60 1.07
N TYR A 222 -15.71 -5.68 1.63
CA TYR A 222 -14.82 -5.65 2.78
C TYR A 222 -13.55 -6.45 2.49
N LEU A 223 -12.42 -5.95 2.99
CA LEU A 223 -11.14 -6.63 2.91
C LEU A 223 -10.99 -7.55 4.12
N VAL A 224 -10.71 -8.83 3.86
CA VAL A 224 -10.54 -9.85 4.90
C VAL A 224 -9.05 -10.15 5.09
N ASN A 225 -8.59 -9.99 6.33
CA ASN A 225 -7.23 -10.31 6.74
C ASN A 225 -7.26 -11.26 7.95
N THR A 226 -6.87 -12.51 7.75
CA THR A 226 -6.68 -13.48 8.84
C THR A 226 -5.28 -14.08 8.82
N ASN A 227 -4.91 -14.78 9.89
CA ASN A 227 -3.63 -15.49 10.00
C ASN A 227 -3.52 -16.69 9.04
N GLY A 228 -4.63 -17.21 8.51
CA GLY A 228 -4.66 -18.41 7.67
C GLY A 228 -5.18 -18.20 6.24
N PHE A 229 -5.84 -17.07 5.96
CA PHE A 229 -6.30 -16.71 4.62
C PHE A 229 -6.57 -15.20 4.52
N SER A 230 -6.48 -14.68 3.31
CA SER A 230 -6.93 -13.34 2.94
C SER A 230 -7.91 -13.43 1.79
N GLY A 231 -8.73 -12.39 1.63
CA GLY A 231 -9.78 -12.42 0.63
C GLY A 231 -10.62 -11.17 0.58
N ILE A 232 -11.67 -11.24 -0.21
CA ILE A 232 -12.69 -10.20 -0.34
C ILE A 232 -14.00 -10.76 0.17
N ALA A 233 -14.64 -10.00 1.06
CA ALA A 233 -15.99 -10.30 1.52
C ALA A 233 -17.00 -9.37 0.86
N ARG A 234 -18.12 -9.92 0.43
CA ARG A 234 -19.27 -9.18 -0.07
C ARG A 234 -20.45 -9.35 0.88
N LYS A 235 -21.04 -8.23 1.31
CA LYS A 235 -22.28 -8.24 2.08
C LYS A 235 -23.46 -8.53 1.16
N THR A 236 -24.19 -9.59 1.46
CA THR A 236 -25.42 -10.00 0.77
C THR A 236 -26.64 -9.70 1.63
N LYS A 237 -27.84 -10.03 1.13
CA LYS A 237 -29.08 -9.88 1.92
C LYS A 237 -29.11 -10.77 3.17
N ASN A 238 -28.37 -11.88 3.14
CA ASN A 238 -28.44 -12.94 4.17
C ASN A 238 -27.17 -13.02 5.04
N GLY A 239 -26.17 -12.17 4.78
CA GLY A 239 -24.92 -12.14 5.55
C GLY A 239 -23.71 -11.74 4.70
N PHE A 240 -22.63 -12.53 4.77
CA PHE A 240 -21.37 -12.24 4.07
C PHE A 240 -20.87 -13.46 3.27
N GLU A 241 -20.44 -13.21 2.04
CA GLU A 241 -19.73 -14.21 1.23
C GLU A 241 -18.25 -13.82 1.14
N ILE A 242 -17.37 -14.66 1.66
CA ILE A 242 -15.92 -14.43 1.65
C ILE A 242 -15.29 -15.31 0.57
N GLU A 243 -14.76 -14.69 -0.47
CA GLU A 243 -13.93 -15.33 -1.48
C GLU A 243 -12.49 -15.37 -0.97
N ARG A 244 -11.94 -16.57 -0.77
CA ARG A 244 -10.56 -16.78 -0.32
C ARG A 244 -9.78 -17.65 -1.30
N GLN A 245 -8.50 -17.35 -1.41
CA GLN A 245 -7.53 -18.22 -2.07
C GLN A 245 -6.86 -19.10 -1.02
N VAL A 246 -6.97 -20.42 -1.15
CA VAL A 246 -6.31 -21.37 -0.26
C VAL A 246 -4.98 -21.78 -0.89
N GLU A 247 -3.91 -21.75 -0.10
CA GLU A 247 -2.57 -22.13 -0.55
C GLU A 247 -2.57 -23.57 -1.08
N GLY A 248 -2.19 -23.75 -2.35
CA GLY A 248 -2.15 -25.06 -3.02
C GLY A 248 -3.41 -25.48 -3.77
N GLN A 249 -4.43 -24.62 -3.90
CA GLN A 249 -5.61 -24.89 -4.74
C GLN A 249 -5.86 -23.77 -5.77
N SER A 250 -6.24 -24.16 -7.00
CA SER A 250 -6.53 -23.25 -8.11
C SER A 250 -7.84 -22.50 -7.94
N ASP A 251 -8.79 -23.10 -7.22
CA ASP A 251 -10.16 -22.62 -7.17
C ASP A 251 -10.39 -21.71 -5.96
N LEU A 252 -11.05 -20.57 -6.20
CA LEU A 252 -11.49 -19.68 -5.14
C LEU A 252 -12.56 -20.39 -4.30
N MET A 253 -12.33 -20.52 -3.00
CA MET A 253 -13.33 -21.05 -2.08
C MET A 253 -14.20 -19.91 -1.55
N VAL A 254 -15.51 -20.14 -1.49
CA VAL A 254 -16.48 -19.18 -0.96
C VAL A 254 -17.00 -19.67 0.39
N MET A 255 -16.80 -18.87 1.44
CA MET A 255 -17.41 -19.08 2.76
C MET A 255 -18.66 -18.23 2.88
N LYS A 256 -19.78 -18.84 3.26
CA LYS A 256 -21.08 -18.15 3.36
C LYS A 256 -21.50 -17.99 4.81
N PHE A 257 -21.25 -16.82 5.37
CA PHE A 257 -21.64 -16.47 6.73
C PHE A 257 -23.08 -16.00 6.74
N VAL A 258 -23.90 -16.65 7.54
CA VAL A 258 -25.32 -16.32 7.70
C VAL A 258 -25.52 -15.69 9.07
N LYS A 259 -26.44 -14.73 9.17
CA LYS A 259 -26.75 -14.07 10.45
C LYS A 259 -27.30 -15.12 11.41
N ASP A 260 -26.78 -15.14 12.63
CA ASP A 260 -27.36 -15.96 13.70
C ASP A 260 -28.73 -15.36 14.07
N GLU A 261 -29.78 -16.20 14.07
CA GLU A 261 -31.14 -15.82 14.49
C GLU A 261 -31.27 -15.60 16.00
#